data_AF-A0A9D1DTL3-F1
#
_entry.id   AF-A0A9D1DTL3-F1
#
_cell.length_a   1.000
_cell.length_b   1.000
_cell.length_c   1.000
_cell.angle_alpha   90.00
_cell.angle_beta   90.00
_cell.angle_gamma   90.00
#
_symmetry.space_group_name_H-M   'P 1'
#
loop_
_entity.id
_entity.type
_entity.pdbx_description
1 polymer ?
#
loop_
_entity_poly.entity_id
_entity_poly.type
_entity_poly.pdbx_seq_one_letter_code
_entity_poly.pdbx_strand_id
1 'polypeptide(L)'
;MCIIIFISFMFLCQFHIEKTPSLGVTNHVNLMYCFGCGYGGNVFDYVKDYENISFKEALSLVAEVYNLEKTGVKINKNLVDKYKQSIMSDKYLELIGQGMKRIIDRSKRDFNKYYKNTYRAMEAYNKNLNQIYAVKNNITPGISPVSYPKEKIYTKAYLDTSYLE
;
A
#
# COMPACT_ATOMS: atom_id res chain seq x y z
N MET A 1 5.02 -8.58 -25.39
CA MET A 1 6.05 -8.54 -24.33
C MET A 1 5.55 -7.60 -23.24
N CYS A 2 4.61 -8.07 -22.40
CA CYS A 2 4.08 -7.24 -21.31
C CYS A 2 5.11 -7.21 -20.19
N ILE A 3 5.75 -6.06 -20.00
CA ILE A 3 6.52 -5.76 -18.80
C ILE A 3 5.50 -5.70 -17.65
N ILE A 4 5.11 -6.88 -17.15
CA ILE A 4 4.41 -7.02 -15.89
C ILE A 4 5.50 -6.84 -14.84
N ILE A 5 5.80 -5.57 -14.54
CA ILE A 5 6.39 -5.23 -13.24
C ILE A 5 5.45 -5.87 -12.22
N PHE A 6 5.97 -6.70 -11.32
CA PHE A 6 5.20 -7.36 -10.27
C PHE A 6 4.70 -6.30 -9.26
N ILE A 7 3.67 -5.55 -9.66
CA ILE A 7 3.05 -4.50 -8.85
C ILE A 7 2.48 -5.16 -7.60
N SER A 8 2.97 -4.72 -6.45
CA SER A 8 2.55 -5.21 -5.13
C SER A 8 1.29 -4.46 -4.66
N PHE A 9 1.25 -3.14 -4.88
CA PHE A 9 0.15 -2.27 -4.48
C PHE A 9 -0.15 -1.23 -5.55
N MET A 10 -1.39 -0.76 -5.61
CA MET A 10 -1.79 0.36 -6.47
C MET A 10 -2.50 1.44 -5.66
N PHE A 11 -2.24 2.71 -5.98
CA PHE A 11 -2.81 3.87 -5.31
C PHE A 11 -3.26 4.93 -6.32
N LEU A 12 -4.04 5.92 -5.85
CA LEU A 12 -4.23 7.15 -6.60
C LEU A 12 -2.94 7.97 -6.56
N CYS A 13 -2.48 8.38 -7.72
CA CYS A 13 -1.37 9.30 -7.88
C CYS A 13 -1.72 10.66 -7.28
N GLN A 14 -0.78 11.27 -6.57
CA GLN A 14 -0.94 12.62 -6.03
C GLN A 14 -0.35 13.71 -6.93
N PHE A 15 0.35 13.33 -8.00
CA PHE A 15 0.94 14.25 -8.98
C PHE A 15 -0.01 14.62 -10.12
N HIS A 16 -1.13 13.91 -10.27
CA HIS A 16 -2.18 14.25 -11.24
C HIS A 16 -3.55 13.84 -10.71
N ILE A 17 -4.59 14.53 -11.19
CA ILE A 17 -5.96 14.26 -10.77
C ILE A 17 -6.46 13.00 -11.49
N GLU A 18 -6.86 11.98 -10.74
CA GLU A 18 -7.46 10.76 -11.27
C GLU A 18 -8.53 10.17 -10.35
N LYS A 19 -9.43 9.39 -10.95
CA LYS A 19 -10.48 8.66 -10.21
C LYS A 19 -10.18 7.18 -10.02
N THR A 20 -9.16 6.65 -10.71
CA THR A 20 -8.82 5.23 -10.67
C THR A 20 -7.33 5.08 -10.34
N PRO A 21 -6.93 4.14 -9.47
CA PRO A 21 -5.53 3.96 -9.10
C PRO A 21 -4.62 3.73 -10.31
N SER A 22 -3.57 4.53 -10.47
CA SER A 22 -2.54 4.32 -11.51
C SER A 22 -1.10 4.33 -10.97
N LEU A 23 -0.88 4.69 -9.72
CA LEU A 23 0.43 4.62 -9.07
C LEU A 23 0.71 3.19 -8.58
N GLY A 24 1.60 2.46 -9.26
CA GLY A 24 2.03 1.12 -8.87
C GLY A 24 3.27 1.16 -7.97
N VAL A 25 3.25 0.38 -6.89
CA VAL A 25 4.38 0.19 -5.97
C VAL A 25 4.86 -1.25 -6.04
N THR A 26 6.17 -1.41 -6.13
CA THR A 26 6.85 -2.71 -6.29
C THR A 26 7.80 -2.93 -5.12
N ASN A 27 7.31 -3.57 -4.06
CA ASN A 27 8.00 -3.62 -2.77
C ASN A 27 9.37 -4.29 -2.82
N HIS A 28 9.55 -5.33 -3.63
CA HIS A 28 10.79 -6.10 -3.68
C HIS A 28 11.97 -5.33 -4.31
N VAL A 29 11.69 -4.26 -5.05
CA VAL A 29 12.72 -3.37 -5.65
C VAL A 29 12.55 -1.91 -5.23
N ASN A 30 11.66 -1.62 -4.27
CA ASN A 30 11.38 -0.27 -3.77
C ASN A 30 11.12 0.77 -4.88
N LEU A 31 10.40 0.36 -5.92
CA LEU A 31 10.09 1.21 -7.08
C LEU A 31 8.63 1.64 -7.08
N MET A 32 8.40 2.92 -7.39
CA MET A 32 7.11 3.52 -7.62
C MET A 32 7.04 4.02 -9.06
N TYR A 33 5.96 3.71 -9.76
CA TYR A 33 5.71 4.21 -11.11
C TYR A 33 4.23 4.47 -11.34
N CYS A 34 3.91 5.65 -11.86
CA CYS A 34 2.57 6.02 -12.23
C CYS A 34 2.33 5.78 -13.72
N PHE A 35 1.40 4.88 -14.04
CA PHE A 35 1.01 4.59 -15.42
C PHE A 35 0.12 5.68 -16.05
N GLY A 36 -0.35 6.65 -15.26
CA GLY A 36 -1.18 7.77 -15.72
C GLY A 36 -0.35 8.97 -16.18
N CYS A 37 0.56 9.45 -15.34
CA CYS A 37 1.36 10.66 -15.62
C CYS A 37 2.85 10.39 -15.90
N GLY A 38 3.32 9.16 -15.76
CA GLY A 38 4.72 8.80 -16.00
C GLY A 38 5.68 9.12 -14.85
N TYR A 39 5.19 9.61 -13.70
CA TYR A 39 6.01 9.76 -12.51
C TYR A 39 6.71 8.45 -12.15
N GLY A 40 8.00 8.49 -11.84
CA GLY A 40 8.78 7.32 -11.45
C GLY A 40 9.87 7.68 -10.44
N GLY A 41 10.12 6.78 -9.49
CA GLY A 41 11.12 6.99 -8.44
C GLY A 41 10.97 5.99 -7.30
N ASN A 42 11.61 6.24 -6.17
CA ASN A 42 11.39 5.50 -4.92
C ASN A 42 10.52 6.30 -3.93
N VAL A 43 10.33 5.75 -2.73
CA VAL A 43 9.53 6.39 -1.66
C VAL A 43 10.08 7.75 -1.23
N PHE A 44 11.41 7.93 -1.21
CA PHE A 44 12.03 9.19 -0.85
C PHE A 44 11.88 10.22 -1.95
N ASP A 45 12.03 9.83 -3.22
CA ASP A 45 11.76 10.73 -4.36
C ASP A 45 10.32 11.22 -4.32
N TYR A 46 9.39 10.30 -4.05
CA TYR A 46 7.97 10.60 -3.97
C TYR A 46 7.67 11.63 -2.90
N VAL A 47 8.17 11.41 -1.68
CA VAL A 47 7.95 12.32 -0.55
C VAL A 47 8.65 13.66 -0.78
N LYS A 48 9.86 13.63 -1.32
CA LYS A 48 10.65 14.82 -1.68
C LYS A 48 9.89 15.71 -2.64
N ASP A 49 9.38 15.13 -3.73
CA ASP A 49 8.71 15.87 -4.80
C ASP A 49 7.29 16.29 -4.39
N TYR A 50 6.57 15.46 -3.66
CA TYR A 50 5.20 15.75 -3.24
C TYR A 50 5.12 16.82 -2.15
N GLU A 51 6.03 16.78 -1.17
CA GLU A 51 6.06 17.79 -0.09
C GLU A 51 7.00 18.96 -0.41
N ASN A 52 7.70 18.93 -1.55
CA ASN A 52 8.70 19.92 -1.95
C ASN A 52 9.77 20.18 -0.88
N ILE A 53 10.39 19.10 -0.40
CA ILE A 53 11.43 19.11 0.63
C ILE A 53 12.74 18.53 0.08
N SER A 54 13.83 18.60 0.84
CA SER A 54 15.10 17.97 0.46
C SER A 54 15.07 16.45 0.70
N PHE A 55 16.00 15.72 0.09
CA PHE A 55 16.15 14.28 0.32
C PHE A 55 16.40 13.93 1.80
N LYS A 56 17.20 14.74 2.51
CA LYS A 56 17.49 14.52 3.94
C LYS A 56 16.24 14.68 4.80
N GLU A 57 15.39 15.66 4.46
CA GLU A 57 14.11 15.86 5.13
C GLU A 57 13.12 14.74 4.83
N ALA A 58 13.06 14.28 3.57
CA ALA A 58 12.23 13.12 3.18
C ALA A 58 12.66 11.84 3.93
N LEU A 59 13.96 11.59 4.04
CA LEU A 59 14.52 10.49 4.81
C LEU A 59 14.11 10.59 6.29
N SER A 60 14.26 11.77 6.90
CA SER A 60 13.88 11.99 8.31
C SER A 60 12.38 11.83 8.53
N LEU A 61 11.56 12.35 7.62
CA LEU A 61 10.11 12.23 7.69
C LEU A 61 9.68 10.77 7.68
N VAL A 62 10.19 9.97 6.73
CA VAL A 62 9.89 8.54 6.66
C VAL A 62 10.37 7.83 7.92
N ALA A 63 11.59 8.11 8.40
CA ALA A 63 12.10 7.53 9.63
C ALA A 63 11.19 7.81 10.84
N GLU A 64 10.74 9.05 11.01
CA GLU A 64 9.88 9.45 12.14
C GLU A 64 8.46 8.92 12.05
N VAL A 65 7.90 8.79 10.84
CA VAL A 65 6.58 8.17 10.63
C VAL A 65 6.59 6.71 11.08
N TYR A 66 7.65 5.98 10.78
CA TYR A 66 7.81 4.56 11.15
C TYR A 66 8.51 4.34 12.49
N ASN A 67 8.75 5.40 13.27
CA ASN A 67 9.46 5.35 14.56
C ASN A 67 10.83 4.64 14.48
N LEU A 68 11.57 4.87 13.39
CA LEU A 68 12.95 4.43 13.22
C LEU A 68 13.93 5.37 13.95
N GLU A 69 15.22 5.04 13.91
CA GLU A 69 16.27 5.85 14.52
C GLU A 69 16.26 7.31 14.02
N LYS A 70 16.53 8.24 14.94
CA LYS A 70 16.53 9.68 14.64
C LYS A 70 17.73 10.02 13.76
N THR A 71 17.47 10.68 12.63
CA THR A 71 18.50 11.09 11.66
C THR A 71 19.26 12.35 12.06
N GLY A 72 18.83 13.04 13.13
CA GLY A 72 19.38 14.33 13.55
C GLY A 72 18.92 15.53 12.70
N VAL A 73 18.15 15.30 11.63
CA VAL A 73 17.52 16.35 10.81
C VAL A 73 16.27 16.86 11.51
N LYS A 74 16.10 18.18 11.65
CA LYS A 74 14.87 18.76 12.18
C LYS A 74 13.79 18.72 11.09
N ILE A 75 12.72 17.97 11.31
CA ILE A 75 11.54 17.95 10.44
C ILE A 75 10.35 18.66 11.10
N ASN A 76 9.41 19.15 10.29
CA ASN A 76 8.17 19.71 10.77
C ASN A 76 7.28 18.61 11.39
N LYS A 77 7.02 18.69 12.70
CA LYS A 77 6.18 17.71 13.42
C LYS A 77 4.77 17.60 12.87
N ASN A 78 4.18 18.72 12.44
CA ASN A 78 2.84 18.72 11.85
C ASN A 78 2.80 17.87 10.56
N LEU A 79 3.91 17.82 9.83
CA LEU A 79 4.05 16.98 8.64
C LEU A 79 4.12 15.50 9.03
N VAL A 80 4.90 15.15 10.06
CA VAL A 80 4.95 13.78 10.61
C VAL A 80 3.56 13.32 11.04
N ASP A 81 2.84 14.16 11.78
CA ASP A 81 1.50 13.85 12.30
C ASP A 81 0.48 13.70 11.17
N LYS A 82 0.55 14.54 10.13
CA LYS A 82 -0.25 14.41 8.90
C LYS A 82 -0.09 13.01 8.29
N TYR A 83 1.15 12.54 8.12
CA TYR A 83 1.41 11.22 7.54
C TYR A 83 0.94 10.09 8.46
N LYS A 84 1.20 10.16 9.76
CA LYS A 84 0.72 9.17 10.74
C LYS A 84 -0.81 9.05 10.70
N GLN A 85 -1.52 10.19 10.72
CA GLN A 85 -2.99 10.20 10.62
C GLN A 85 -3.49 9.66 9.29
N SER A 86 -2.81 9.99 8.18
CA SER A 86 -3.21 9.52 6.85
C SER A 86 -3.18 7.99 6.74
N ILE A 87 -2.11 7.34 7.22
CA ILE A 87 -1.92 5.88 7.17
C ILE A 87 -2.94 5.16 8.08
N MET A 88 -3.46 5.85 9.10
CA MET A 88 -4.46 5.33 10.03
C MET A 88 -5.92 5.62 9.63
N SER A 89 -6.14 6.34 8.53
CA SER A 89 -7.49 6.78 8.13
C SER A 89 -8.28 5.68 7.41
N ASP A 90 -9.61 5.69 7.53
CA ASP A 90 -10.48 4.77 6.77
C ASP A 90 -10.34 4.98 5.25
N LYS A 91 -10.11 6.24 4.85
CA LYS A 91 -9.80 6.60 3.46
C LYS A 91 -8.58 5.86 2.93
N TYR A 92 -7.55 5.65 3.75
CA TYR A 92 -6.37 4.89 3.34
C TYR A 92 -6.71 3.42 3.07
N LEU A 93 -7.54 2.79 3.92
CA LEU A 93 -8.01 1.43 3.70
C LEU A 93 -8.85 1.31 2.42
N GLU A 94 -9.74 2.28 2.17
CA GLU A 94 -10.55 2.34 0.96
C GLU A 94 -9.67 2.40 -0.31
N LEU A 95 -8.68 3.31 -0.31
CA LEU A 95 -7.78 3.49 -1.45
C LEU A 95 -6.98 2.23 -1.76
N ILE A 96 -6.49 1.53 -0.73
CA ILE A 96 -5.81 0.26 -0.95
C ILE A 96 -6.78 -0.78 -1.50
N GLY A 97 -8.01 -0.84 -1.00
CA GLY A 97 -9.05 -1.73 -1.53
C GLY A 97 -9.29 -1.54 -3.03
N GLN A 98 -9.41 -0.28 -3.48
CA GLN A 98 -9.54 0.05 -4.91
C GLN A 98 -8.32 -0.40 -5.72
N GLY A 99 -7.12 -0.19 -5.18
CA GLY A 99 -5.86 -0.65 -5.78
C GLY A 99 -5.80 -2.17 -5.95
N MET A 100 -6.12 -2.90 -4.90
CA MET A 100 -6.15 -4.37 -4.90
C MET A 100 -7.16 -4.91 -5.90
N LYS A 101 -8.36 -4.32 -5.96
CA LYS A 101 -9.37 -4.66 -6.97
C LYS A 101 -8.80 -4.52 -8.38
N ARG A 102 -8.09 -3.42 -8.67
CA ARG A 102 -7.47 -3.19 -9.98
C ARG A 102 -6.40 -4.23 -10.33
N ILE A 103 -5.60 -4.64 -9.36
CA ILE A 103 -4.60 -5.71 -9.55
C ILE A 103 -5.30 -7.03 -9.89
N ILE A 104 -6.37 -7.38 -9.18
CA ILE A 104 -7.16 -8.60 -9.42
C ILE A 104 -7.87 -8.55 -10.78
N ASP A 105 -8.49 -7.42 -11.13
CA ASP A 105 -9.18 -7.28 -12.41
C ASP A 105 -8.19 -7.32 -13.60
N ARG A 106 -6.93 -6.91 -13.40
CA ARG A 106 -5.86 -7.12 -14.38
C ARG A 106 -5.41 -8.57 -14.44
N SER A 107 -5.26 -9.24 -13.29
CA SER A 107 -4.84 -10.64 -13.24
C SER A 107 -5.84 -11.61 -13.88
N LYS A 108 -7.14 -11.34 -13.72
CA LYS A 108 -8.22 -12.12 -14.36
C LYS A 108 -8.20 -12.05 -15.88
N ARG A 109 -7.70 -10.96 -16.46
CA ARG A 109 -7.59 -10.80 -17.92
C ARG A 109 -6.41 -11.59 -18.52
N ASP A 110 -5.41 -11.91 -17.72
CA ASP A 110 -4.22 -12.67 -18.11
C ASP A 110 -4.27 -14.09 -17.50
N PHE A 111 -5.07 -14.97 -18.10
CA PHE A 111 -5.42 -16.30 -17.57
C PHE A 111 -4.29 -17.35 -17.71
N ASN A 112 -3.08 -17.08 -17.18
CA ASN A 112 -2.16 -18.10 -16.67
C ASN A 112 -0.97 -17.45 -15.93
N LYS A 113 -0.44 -18.10 -14.89
CA LYS A 113 0.67 -17.66 -13.99
C LYS A 113 0.36 -16.50 -13.02
N TYR A 114 -0.52 -15.54 -13.35
CA TYR A 114 -0.77 -14.36 -12.52
C TYR A 114 -1.49 -14.68 -11.19
N TYR A 115 -2.44 -15.63 -11.19
CA TYR A 115 -3.26 -15.98 -10.02
C TYR A 115 -2.44 -16.28 -8.75
N LYS A 116 -1.38 -17.11 -8.86
CA LYS A 116 -0.47 -17.45 -7.74
C LYS A 116 0.24 -16.24 -7.14
N ASN A 117 0.53 -15.20 -7.93
CA ASN A 117 1.24 -14.01 -7.45
C ASN A 117 0.28 -13.00 -6.82
N THR A 118 -0.95 -12.87 -7.36
CA THR A 118 -2.03 -12.10 -6.72
C THR A 118 -2.35 -12.65 -5.34
N TYR A 119 -2.41 -13.97 -5.18
CA TYR A 119 -2.63 -14.62 -3.88
C TYR A 119 -1.51 -14.26 -2.88
N ARG A 120 -0.24 -14.33 -3.30
CA ARG A 120 0.90 -13.91 -2.45
C ARG A 120 0.89 -12.42 -2.12
N ALA A 121 0.47 -11.57 -3.05
CA ALA A 121 0.29 -10.13 -2.80
C ALA A 121 -0.85 -9.87 -1.79
N MET A 122 -1.95 -10.64 -1.88
CA MET A 122 -3.04 -10.60 -0.90
C MET A 122 -2.59 -11.10 0.48
N GLU A 123 -1.76 -12.14 0.58
CA GLU A 123 -1.17 -12.58 1.84
C GLU A 123 -0.26 -11.50 2.45
N ALA A 124 0.59 -10.86 1.63
CA ALA A 124 1.46 -9.77 2.08
C ALA A 124 0.65 -8.54 2.54
N TYR A 125 -0.43 -8.20 1.82
CA TYR A 125 -1.37 -7.15 2.21
C TYR A 125 -2.03 -7.45 3.54
N ASN A 126 -2.57 -8.66 3.72
CA ASN A 126 -3.18 -9.09 4.97
C ASN A 126 -2.17 -9.06 6.13
N LYS A 127 -0.92 -9.45 5.90
CA LYS A 127 0.15 -9.35 6.90
C LYS A 127 0.43 -7.89 7.32
N ASN A 128 0.49 -6.97 6.35
CA ASN A 128 0.69 -5.55 6.62
C ASN A 128 -0.51 -4.91 7.35
N LEU A 129 -1.74 -5.26 6.96
CA LEU A 129 -2.95 -4.82 7.67
C LEU A 129 -2.95 -5.28 9.13
N ASN A 130 -2.56 -6.53 9.39
CA ASN A 130 -2.49 -7.07 10.75
C ASN A 130 -1.48 -6.31 11.61
N GLN A 131 -0.36 -5.89 11.03
CA GLN A 131 0.63 -5.05 11.72
C GLN A 131 0.07 -3.66 12.02
N ILE A 132 -0.63 -3.03 11.07
CA ILE A 132 -1.28 -1.72 11.26
C ILE A 132 -2.37 -1.80 12.35
N TYR A 133 -3.18 -2.86 12.34
CA TYR A 133 -4.20 -3.11 13.37
C TYR A 133 -3.58 -3.36 14.74
N ALA A 134 -2.49 -4.11 14.84
CA ALA A 134 -1.79 -4.35 16.10
C ALA A 134 -1.27 -3.03 16.71
N VAL A 135 -0.66 -2.18 15.88
CA VAL A 135 -0.21 -0.84 16.28
C VAL A 135 -1.38 0.03 16.73
N LYS A 136 -2.51 0.04 15.99
CA LYS A 136 -3.72 0.82 16.35
C LYS A 136 -4.31 0.44 17.71
N ASN A 137 -4.12 -0.81 18.16
CA ASN A 137 -4.69 -1.33 19.40
C ASN A 137 -3.65 -1.52 20.52
N ASN A 138 -2.43 -0.98 20.39
CA ASN A 138 -1.32 -1.16 21.34
C ASN A 138 -0.98 -2.64 21.64
N ILE A 139 -1.17 -3.53 20.66
CA ILE A 139 -0.83 -4.94 20.77
C ILE A 139 0.60 -5.10 20.24
N THR A 140 1.50 -5.70 21.03
CA THR A 140 2.87 -5.97 20.59
C THR A 140 2.85 -6.90 19.37
N PRO A 141 3.52 -6.54 18.25
CA PRO A 141 3.57 -7.41 17.07
C PRO A 141 4.45 -8.64 17.35
N GLY A 142 3.89 -9.63 18.03
CA GLY A 142 4.54 -10.91 18.28
C GLY A 142 4.51 -11.80 17.04
N ILE A 143 5.61 -12.53 16.83
CA ILE A 143 5.77 -13.56 15.80
C ILE A 143 4.85 -14.76 16.15
N SER A 144 3.57 -14.71 15.77
CA SER A 144 2.67 -15.88 15.62
C SER A 144 1.29 -15.43 15.11
N PRO A 145 0.54 -16.26 14.37
CA PRO A 145 -0.63 -15.81 13.63
C PRO A 145 -1.76 -15.51 14.61
N VAL A 146 -2.08 -14.22 14.79
CA VAL A 146 -3.37 -13.83 15.32
C VAL A 146 -4.40 -14.31 14.30
N SER A 147 -5.07 -15.43 14.60
CA SER A 147 -6.22 -15.88 13.85
C SER A 147 -7.32 -14.85 14.05
N TYR A 148 -7.56 -14.02 13.04
CA TYR A 148 -8.83 -13.32 12.95
C TYR A 148 -9.95 -14.37 13.02
N PRO A 149 -11.08 -14.08 13.67
CA PRO A 149 -12.24 -14.97 13.60
C PRO A 149 -12.49 -15.27 12.13
N LYS A 150 -12.44 -16.55 11.76
CA LYS A 150 -12.51 -17.05 10.37
C LYS A 150 -13.81 -16.68 9.66
N GLU A 151 -14.72 -15.98 10.32
CA GLU A 151 -16.07 -15.74 9.85
C GLU A 151 -16.41 -14.26 10.03
N LYS A 152 -16.72 -13.60 8.90
CA LYS A 152 -17.23 -12.24 8.74
C LYS A 152 -16.12 -11.19 8.86
N ILE A 153 -15.50 -10.73 7.77
CA ILE A 153 -16.04 -9.62 6.97
C ILE A 153 -15.66 -9.67 5.47
N TYR A 154 -14.75 -10.55 5.01
CA TYR A 154 -14.33 -10.56 3.58
C TYR A 154 -14.54 -11.87 2.82
N THR A 155 -14.86 -12.99 3.49
CA THR A 155 -15.12 -14.29 2.84
C THR A 155 -16.52 -14.39 2.22
N LYS A 156 -17.52 -13.65 2.71
CA LYS A 156 -18.89 -13.80 2.21
C LYS A 156 -19.13 -13.15 0.84
N ALA A 157 -18.32 -12.14 0.47
CA ALA A 157 -18.35 -11.60 -0.90
C ALA A 157 -17.57 -12.46 -1.92
N TYR A 158 -16.80 -13.45 -1.46
CA TYR A 158 -15.83 -14.19 -2.28
C TYR A 158 -16.14 -15.68 -2.45
N LEU A 159 -17.09 -16.26 -1.69
CA LEU A 159 -17.45 -17.69 -1.78
C LEU A 159 -18.91 -17.93 -2.19
N ASP A 160 -19.71 -16.89 -2.37
CA ASP A 160 -21.09 -17.05 -2.81
C ASP A 160 -21.16 -17.04 -4.35
N THR A 161 -20.95 -18.21 -4.95
CA THR A 161 -21.12 -18.46 -6.40
C THR A 161 -22.59 -18.65 -6.78
N SER A 162 -23.54 -18.35 -5.89
CA SER A 162 -24.98 -18.44 -6.18
C SER A 162 -25.51 -17.43 -7.22
N TYR A 163 -24.65 -16.53 -7.72
CA TYR A 163 -24.95 -15.66 -8.87
C TYR A 163 -24.45 -16.24 -10.22
N LEU A 164 -23.98 -17.50 -10.24
CA LEU A 164 -23.49 -18.18 -11.44
C LEU A 164 -24.37 -19.36 -11.90
N GLU A 165 -25.63 -19.44 -11.45
CA GLU A 165 -26.68 -20.25 -12.10
C GLU A 165 -27.65 -19.36 -12.87
#